data_AF-A0A9D8L1H1-F1
#
_entry.id   AF-A0A9D8L1H1-F1
#
_cell.length_a   1.000
_cell.length_b   1.000
_cell.length_c   1.000
_cell.angle_alpha   90.00
_cell.angle_beta   90.00
_cell.angle_gamma   90.00
#
_symmetry.space_group_name_H-M   'P 1'
#
loop_
_entity.id
_entity.type
_entity.pdbx_description
1 polymer ?
#
loop_
_entity_poly.entity_id
_entity_poly.type
_entity_poly.pdbx_seq_one_letter_code
_entity_poly.pdbx_strand_id
1 'polypeptide(L)'
;MPRFSANLGFLWPDRPLLERIEAAADAGYRAIELHYPYDVPAAELKAAYQKRGLELLGLNTQIGAGPDGHRGYAAVPGREADFHAL
;
A
#
# COMPACT_ATOMS: atom_id res chain seq x y z
N MET A 1 17.69 -15.88 10.33
CA MET A 1 17.77 -15.24 9.00
C MET A 1 16.81 -14.06 8.95
N PRO A 2 17.11 -12.99 8.20
CA PRO A 2 16.17 -11.88 8.00
C PRO A 2 14.89 -12.34 7.31
N ARG A 3 13.77 -11.68 7.64
CA ARG A 3 12.48 -11.85 6.96
C ARG A 3 12.31 -10.70 5.98
N PHE A 4 11.84 -10.99 4.77
CA PHE A 4 11.69 -10.00 3.71
C PHE A 4 10.22 -9.70 3.42
N SER A 5 9.95 -8.43 3.11
CA SER A 5 8.68 -7.93 2.58
C SER A 5 8.83 -7.65 1.09
N ALA A 6 7.84 -8.03 0.28
CA ALA A 6 7.79 -7.61 -1.12
C ALA A 6 7.14 -6.23 -1.23
N ASN A 7 7.89 -5.24 -1.70
CA ASN A 7 7.34 -3.91 -1.97
C ASN A 7 6.64 -3.88 -3.33
N LEU A 8 5.31 -3.94 -3.32
CA LEU A 8 4.46 -3.98 -4.52
C LEU A 8 4.34 -2.61 -5.22
N GLY A 9 4.90 -1.56 -4.62
CA GLY A 9 5.12 -0.28 -5.28
C GLY A 9 6.22 -0.33 -6.35
N PHE A 10 7.11 -1.33 -6.27
CA PHE A 10 8.22 -1.51 -7.21
C PHE A 10 8.19 -2.84 -7.96
N LEU A 11 7.80 -3.92 -7.29
CA LEU A 11 7.80 -5.26 -7.87
C LEU A 11 6.54 -5.52 -8.69
N TRP A 12 6.70 -6.23 -9.82
CA TRP A 12 5.64 -6.55 -10.80
C TRP A 12 4.82 -5.33 -11.26
N PRO A 13 5.48 -4.24 -11.71
CA PRO A 13 4.82 -2.98 -12.05
C PRO A 13 3.88 -3.10 -13.25
N ASP A 14 4.07 -4.13 -14.07
CA ASP A 14 3.27 -4.50 -15.25
C ASP A 14 1.91 -5.11 -14.91
N ARG A 15 1.63 -5.40 -13.62
CA ARG A 15 0.40 -6.06 -13.18
C ARG A 15 -0.52 -5.15 -12.38
N PRO A 16 -1.85 -5.37 -12.39
CA PRO A 16 -2.78 -4.81 -11.40
C PRO A 16 -2.41 -5.20 -9.96
N LEU A 17 -2.75 -4.36 -8.97
CA LEU A 17 -2.32 -4.56 -7.57
C LEU A 17 -2.66 -5.95 -7.01
N LEU A 18 -3.88 -6.46 -7.27
CA LEU A 18 -4.29 -7.78 -6.77
C LEU A 18 -3.43 -8.92 -7.36
N GLU A 19 -3.02 -8.80 -8.62
CA GLU A 19 -2.13 -9.78 -9.26
C GLU A 19 -0.69 -9.69 -8.74
N ARG A 20 -0.25 -8.51 -8.27
CA ARG A 20 1.06 -8.37 -7.60
C ARG A 20 1.10 -9.12 -6.27
N ILE A 21 -0.02 -9.16 -5.54
CA ILE A 21 -0.15 -9.92 -4.29
C ILE A 21 -0.01 -11.41 -4.55
N GLU A 22 -0.68 -11.92 -5.58
CA GLU A 22 -0.55 -13.33 -6.02
C GLU A 22 0.90 -13.65 -6.40
N ALA A 23 1.54 -12.78 -7.19
CA ALA A 23 2.94 -12.95 -7.59
C ALA A 23 3.91 -12.95 -6.40
N ALA A 24 3.67 -12.12 -5.38
CA ALA A 24 4.48 -12.11 -4.16
C ALA A 24 4.38 -13.44 -3.38
N ALA A 25 3.18 -14.01 -3.28
CA ALA A 25 2.99 -15.31 -2.66
C ALA A 25 3.67 -16.42 -3.46
N ASP A 26 3.52 -16.44 -4.79
CA ASP A 26 4.15 -17.42 -5.68
C ASP A 26 5.70 -17.34 -5.63
N ALA A 27 6.24 -16.13 -5.48
CA ALA A 27 7.68 -15.90 -5.30
C ALA A 27 8.20 -16.28 -3.91
N GLY A 28 7.34 -16.76 -3.01
CA GLY A 28 7.73 -17.27 -1.70
C GLY A 28 7.85 -16.22 -0.60
N TYR A 29 7.39 -14.98 -0.82
CA TYR A 29 7.29 -13.99 0.26
C TYR A 29 6.23 -14.43 1.29
N ARG A 30 6.36 -13.86 2.50
CA ARG A 30 5.38 -14.03 3.59
C ARG A 30 4.78 -12.70 4.04
N ALA A 31 5.32 -11.60 3.55
CA ALA A 31 4.89 -10.27 3.87
C ALA A 31 4.96 -9.36 2.65
N ILE A 32 4.08 -8.38 2.60
CA ILE A 32 4.00 -7.38 1.55
C ILE A 32 3.91 -5.98 2.15
N GLU A 33 4.35 -4.99 1.38
CA GLU A 33 4.14 -3.58 1.61
C GLU A 33 3.84 -2.89 0.28
N LEU A 34 3.19 -1.73 0.31
CA LEU A 34 2.83 -0.99 -0.90
C LEU A 34 2.64 0.50 -0.62
N HIS A 35 2.60 1.33 -1.66
CA HIS A 35 2.43 2.77 -1.46
C HIS A 35 0.95 3.13 -1.27
N TYR A 36 0.14 3.11 -2.34
CA TYR A 36 -1.20 3.68 -2.33
C TYR A 36 -2.21 2.67 -2.91
N PRO A 37 -2.96 1.91 -2.07
CA PRO A 37 -3.94 0.93 -2.54
C PRO A 37 -5.34 1.50 -2.82
N TYR A 38 -5.53 2.81 -2.73
CA TYR A 38 -6.86 3.40 -2.54
C TYR A 38 -7.82 3.26 -3.73
N ASP A 39 -7.32 2.87 -4.91
CA ASP A 39 -8.14 2.51 -6.07
C ASP A 39 -8.74 1.09 -5.97
N VAL A 40 -8.30 0.29 -4.99
CA VAL A 40 -8.79 -1.05 -4.70
C VAL A 40 -9.62 -1.02 -3.41
N PRO A 41 -10.85 -1.57 -3.41
CA PRO A 41 -11.65 -1.66 -2.19
C PRO A 41 -10.89 -2.39 -1.08
N ALA A 42 -10.88 -1.82 0.12
CA ALA A 42 -10.12 -2.37 1.25
C ALA A 42 -10.48 -3.83 1.57
N ALA A 43 -11.75 -4.22 1.38
CA ALA A 43 -12.21 -5.59 1.56
C ALA A 43 -11.58 -6.56 0.54
N GLU A 44 -11.43 -6.14 -0.71
CA GLU A 44 -10.82 -6.94 -1.78
C GLU A 44 -9.31 -7.08 -1.54
N LEU A 45 -8.63 -5.98 -1.20
CA LEU A 45 -7.22 -6.01 -0.85
C LEU A 45 -6.96 -6.96 0.33
N LYS A 46 -7.78 -6.85 1.38
CA LYS A 46 -7.71 -7.72 2.56
C LYS A 46 -7.90 -9.18 2.20
N ALA A 47 -8.95 -9.49 1.44
CA ALA A 47 -9.25 -10.86 1.02
C ALA A 47 -8.09 -11.46 0.21
N ALA A 48 -7.48 -10.69 -0.70
CA ALA A 48 -6.39 -11.16 -1.56
C ALA A 48 -5.15 -11.60 -0.76
N TYR A 49 -4.63 -10.74 0.12
CA TYR A 49 -3.41 -11.11 0.86
C TYR A 49 -3.69 -12.20 1.91
N GLN A 50 -4.87 -12.19 2.55
CA GLN A 50 -5.24 -13.20 3.55
C GLN A 50 -5.43 -14.58 2.94
N LYS A 51 -6.07 -14.66 1.76
CA LYS A 51 -6.25 -15.92 1.02
C LYS A 51 -4.91 -16.61 0.73
N ARG A 52 -3.84 -15.83 0.53
CA ARG A 52 -2.49 -16.31 0.25
C ARG A 52 -1.61 -16.46 1.49
N GLY A 53 -2.13 -16.16 2.69
CA GLY A 53 -1.40 -16.24 3.95
C GLY A 53 -0.26 -15.21 4.07
N LEU A 54 -0.38 -14.08 3.37
CA LEU A 54 0.57 -12.98 3.45
C LEU A 54 0.22 -12.04 4.61
N GLU A 55 1.23 -11.37 5.17
CA GLU A 55 1.07 -10.26 6.11
C GLU A 55 1.24 -8.93 5.37
N LEU A 56 0.31 -7.98 5.55
CA LEU A 56 0.47 -6.62 5.04
C LEU A 56 1.16 -5.76 6.11
N LEU A 57 2.46 -5.48 5.94
CA LEU A 57 3.26 -4.78 6.96
C LEU A 57 3.05 -3.26 6.95
N GLY A 58 2.76 -2.70 5.78
CA GLY A 58 2.69 -1.26 5.63
C GLY A 58 2.05 -0.81 4.34
N LEU A 59 1.38 0.33 4.45
CA LEU A 59 0.94 1.17 3.33
C LEU A 59 1.21 2.63 3.66
N ASN A 60 1.29 3.48 2.64
CA ASN A 60 1.39 4.92 2.85
C ASN A 60 -0.01 5.51 2.99
N THR A 61 -0.16 6.54 3.81
CA THR A 61 -1.36 7.39 3.81
C THR A 61 -1.54 8.07 2.47
N GLN A 62 -2.76 8.48 2.14
CA GLN A 62 -3.02 9.31 0.97
C GLN A 62 -2.11 10.55 0.96
N ILE A 63 -1.67 10.94 -0.24
CA ILE A 63 -0.81 12.12 -0.45
C ILE A 63 -1.64 13.41 -0.38
N GLY A 64 -2.88 13.36 -0.89
CA GLY A 64 -3.73 14.54 -1.14
C GLY A 64 -3.46 15.22 -2.49
N ALA A 65 -4.49 15.87 -3.03
CA ALA A 65 -4.43 16.58 -4.32
C ALA A 65 -4.13 18.09 -4.14
N GLY A 66 -3.32 18.44 -3.14
CA GLY A 66 -3.05 19.84 -2.79
C GLY A 66 -2.31 20.59 -3.90
N PRO A 67 -2.69 21.85 -4.19
CA PRO A 67 -2.02 22.69 -5.19
C PRO A 67 -0.61 23.14 -4.77
N ASP A 68 -0.24 22.89 -3.52
CA ASP A 68 0.98 23.31 -2.85
C ASP A 68 2.14 22.29 -2.96
N GLY A 69 1.91 21.15 -3.62
CA GLY A 69 2.95 20.14 -3.88
C GLY A 69 3.36 19.34 -2.64
N HIS A 70 2.59 19.43 -1.54
CA HIS A 70 2.83 18.63 -0.34
C HIS A 70 2.62 17.14 -0.61
N ARG A 71 3.42 16.30 0.06
CA ARG A 71 3.36 14.84 -0.04
C ARG A 71 2.73 14.21 1.21
N GLY A 72 1.51 14.62 1.53
CA GLY A 72 0.79 14.25 2.76
C GLY A 72 0.79 15.35 3.83
N TYR A 73 -0.21 15.29 4.72
CA TYR A 73 -0.49 16.33 5.73
C TYR A 73 -0.40 15.86 7.18
N ALA A 74 -0.24 14.56 7.43
CA ALA A 74 -0.34 13.96 8.77
C ALA A 74 0.61 14.57 9.81
N ALA A 75 1.75 15.12 9.37
CA ALA A 75 2.77 15.70 10.24
C ALA A 75 3.07 17.18 9.89
N VAL A 76 2.14 17.89 9.25
CA VAL A 76 2.27 19.31 8.91
C VAL A 76 1.44 20.13 9.90
N PRO A 77 2.06 20.84 10.87
CA PRO A 77 1.32 21.63 11.86
C PRO A 77 0.40 22.66 11.19
N GLY A 78 -0.85 22.74 11.63
CA GLY A 78 -1.85 23.68 11.09
C GLY A 78 -2.53 23.23 9.78
N ARG A 79 -2.27 22.00 9.32
CA ARG A 79 -2.91 21.38 8.13
C ARG A 79 -3.71 20.11 8.50
N GLU A 80 -4.17 20.02 9.75
CA GLU A 80 -4.93 18.87 10.25
C GLU A 80 -6.25 18.70 9.50
N ALA A 81 -6.91 19.81 9.14
CA ALA A 81 -8.13 19.80 8.34
C ALA A 81 -7.90 19.19 6.95
N ASP A 82 -6.76 19.47 6.31
CA ASP A 82 -6.39 18.86 5.04
C ASP A 82 -6.16 17.36 5.19
N PHE A 83 -5.50 16.91 6.26
CA PHE A 83 -5.33 15.48 6.53
C PHE A 83 -6.67 14.77 6.73
N HIS A 84 -7.62 15.39 7.44
CA HIS A 84 -8.96 14.82 7.64
C HIS A 84 -9.83 14.80 6.37
N ALA A 85 -9.47 15.57 5.35
CA ALA A 85 -10.18 15.64 4.08
C ALA A 85 -9.66 14.66 3.01
N LEU A 86 -8.58 13.90 3.31
CA LEU A 86 -8.06 12.79 2.49
C LEU A 86 -8.95 11.55 2.59
#